data_AF-A0A1Q3TCD2-F1
#
_entry.id   AF-A0A1Q3TCD2-F1
#
_cell.length_a   1.000
_cell.length_b   1.000
_cell.length_c   1.000
_cell.angle_alpha   90.00
_cell.angle_beta   90.00
_cell.angle_gamma   90.00
#
_symmetry.space_group_name_H-M   'P 1'
#
loop_
_entity.id
_entity.type
_entity.pdbx_description
1 polymer ?
#
loop_
_entity_poly.entity_id
_entity_poly.type
_entity_poly.pdbx_seq_one_letter_code
_entity_poly.pdbx_strand_id
1 'polypeptide(L)'
;MLAFAEFHQLMRIPFLIEHFNVHRQADPELSFSQFLNMHYMGPVIVDDDFMQDQQLPFRDVGCHTLLGSAVCSFAPPSFMIEPPAILSAEFYSYNEIRKPQFSSFDIFQPPRRA
;
A
#
# COMPACT_ATOMS: atom_id res chain seq x y z
N MET A 1 -2.34 -2.88 6.43
CA MET A 1 -2.31 -4.28 5.94
C MET A 1 -1.49 -4.48 4.65
N LEU A 2 -1.40 -3.52 3.71
CA LEU A 2 -0.67 -3.71 2.44
C LEU A 2 0.86 -3.61 2.53
N ALA A 3 1.41 -3.02 3.59
CA ALA A 3 2.86 -2.81 3.75
C ALA A 3 3.67 -4.12 3.92
N PHE A 4 3.02 -5.25 4.17
CA PHE A 4 3.65 -6.57 4.33
C PHE A 4 3.49 -7.47 3.10
N ALA A 5 2.86 -6.98 2.03
CA ALA A 5 2.81 -7.73 0.79
C ALA A 5 4.17 -7.60 0.11
N GLU A 6 4.81 -8.74 -0.16
CA GLU A 6 6.10 -8.88 -0.85
C GLU A 6 5.98 -8.47 -2.34
N PHE A 7 5.49 -7.26 -2.62
CA PHE A 7 5.18 -6.76 -3.97
C PHE A 7 6.39 -6.77 -4.90
N HIS A 8 7.60 -6.63 -4.34
CA HIS A 8 8.83 -6.69 -5.12
C HIS A 8 9.04 -8.06 -5.77
N GLN A 9 8.46 -9.14 -5.23
CA GLN A 9 8.49 -10.47 -5.84
C GLN A 9 7.74 -10.50 -7.17
N LEU A 10 6.74 -9.64 -7.38
CA LEU A 10 6.05 -9.53 -8.68
C LEU A 10 7.00 -9.08 -9.80
N MET A 11 8.08 -8.36 -9.49
CA MET A 11 9.11 -8.01 -10.48
C MET A 11 9.90 -9.21 -10.99
N ARG A 12 9.82 -10.37 -10.32
CA ARG A 12 10.44 -11.64 -10.75
C ARG A 12 9.51 -12.49 -11.63
N ILE A 13 8.27 -12.06 -11.88
CA ILE A 13 7.34 -12.75 -12.79
C ILE A 13 7.92 -12.96 -14.21
N PRO A 14 8.66 -11.99 -14.82
CA PRO A 14 9.29 -12.24 -16.12
C PRO A 14 10.24 -13.44 -16.11
N PHE A 15 11.00 -13.60 -15.01
CA PHE A 15 11.92 -14.74 -14.83
C PHE A 15 11.16 -16.07 -14.69
N LEU A 16 10.02 -16.08 -13.98
CA LEU A 16 9.13 -17.26 -13.91
C LEU A 16 8.66 -17.71 -15.30
N ILE A 17 8.28 -16.76 -16.16
CA ILE A 17 7.81 -17.06 -17.52
C ILE A 17 8.97 -17.57 -18.39
N GLU A 18 10.15 -16.98 -18.27
CA GLU A 18 11.36 -17.42 -18.97
C GLU A 18 11.74 -18.85 -18.58
N HIS A 19 11.77 -19.14 -17.27
CA HIS A 19 12.08 -20.47 -16.75
C HIS A 19 11.05 -21.51 -17.19
N PHE A 20 9.75 -21.17 -17.18
CA PHE A 20 8.71 -22.04 -17.76
C PHE A 20 8.96 -22.34 -19.25
N ASN A 21 9.39 -21.36 -20.03
CA ASN A 21 9.69 -21.58 -21.44
C ASN A 21 10.89 -22.51 -21.64
N VAL A 22 11.90 -22.47 -20.77
CA VAL A 22 13.04 -23.41 -20.80
C VAL A 22 12.55 -24.83 -20.56
N HIS A 23 11.77 -25.06 -19.52
CA HIS A 23 11.20 -26.38 -19.23
C HIS A 23 10.28 -26.87 -20.36
N ARG A 24 9.48 -25.98 -20.95
CA ARG A 24 8.59 -26.31 -22.08
C ARG A 24 9.34 -26.59 -23.39
N GLN A 25 10.57 -26.12 -23.55
CA GLN A 25 11.42 -26.51 -24.68
C GLN A 25 11.92 -27.95 -24.53
N ALA A 26 12.19 -28.39 -23.29
CA ALA A 26 12.58 -29.76 -22.99
C ALA A 26 11.38 -30.73 -23.00
N ASP A 27 10.23 -30.29 -22.47
CA ASP A 27 8.96 -31.03 -22.44
C ASP A 27 7.81 -30.17 -22.99
N PRO A 28 7.47 -30.30 -24.29
CA PRO A 28 6.39 -29.54 -24.91
C PRO A 28 4.99 -29.81 -24.33
N GLU A 29 4.78 -30.92 -23.62
CA GLU A 29 3.50 -31.26 -22.99
C GLU A 29 3.37 -30.67 -21.58
N LEU A 30 4.45 -30.11 -21.03
CA LEU A 30 4.44 -29.47 -19.72
C LEU A 30 3.53 -28.24 -19.71
N SER A 31 2.42 -28.35 -18.98
CA SER A 31 1.53 -27.23 -18.72
C SER A 31 2.08 -26.29 -17.65
N PHE A 32 1.66 -25.03 -17.68
CA PHE A 32 2.08 -24.04 -16.69
C PHE A 32 1.68 -24.42 -15.26
N SER A 33 0.52 -25.07 -15.07
CA SER A 33 0.08 -25.53 -13.74
C SER A 33 0.94 -26.68 -13.20
N GLN A 34 1.38 -27.60 -14.07
CA GLN A 34 2.33 -28.65 -13.70
C GLN A 34 3.69 -28.06 -13.30
N PHE A 35 4.18 -27.08 -14.06
CA PHE A 35 5.38 -26.32 -13.74
C PHE A 35 5.29 -25.61 -12.37
N LEU A 36 4.16 -24.95 -12.07
CA LEU A 36 3.96 -24.37 -10.74
C LEU A 36 3.92 -25.45 -9.64
N ASN A 37 3.31 -26.61 -9.92
CA ASN A 37 3.24 -27.70 -8.95
C ASN A 37 4.63 -28.24 -8.59
N MET A 38 5.48 -28.52 -9.58
CA MET A 38 6.83 -29.03 -9.33
C MET A 38 7.70 -28.07 -8.50
N HIS A 39 7.59 -26.75 -8.72
CA HIS A 39 8.45 -25.78 -8.04
C HIS A 39 7.90 -25.21 -6.72
N TYR A 40 6.58 -25.25 -6.49
CA TYR A 40 5.96 -24.65 -5.30
C TYR A 40 5.23 -25.64 -4.38
N MET A 41 4.84 -26.81 -4.88
CA MET A 41 4.08 -27.81 -4.11
C MET A 41 4.91 -29.07 -3.81
N GLY A 42 6.00 -29.28 -4.55
CA GLY A 42 6.92 -30.40 -4.37
C GLY A 42 7.99 -30.15 -3.28
N PRO A 43 8.73 -31.21 -2.88
CA PRO A 43 9.92 -31.04 -2.08
C PRO A 43 10.98 -30.25 -2.84
N VAL A 44 11.80 -29.49 -2.12
CA VAL A 44 12.96 -28.82 -2.73
C VAL A 44 14.00 -29.88 -3.10
N ILE A 45 14.27 -29.99 -4.39
CA ILE A 45 15.29 -30.87 -4.96
C ILE A 45 16.51 -30.01 -5.29
N VAL A 46 17.72 -30.52 -5.02
CA VAL A 46 18.98 -29.86 -5.38
C VAL A 46 19.53 -30.57 -6.60
N ASP A 47 19.28 -29.97 -7.75
CA ASP A 47 19.66 -30.40 -9.09
C ASP A 47 20.34 -29.24 -9.84
N ASP A 48 20.57 -29.43 -11.15
CA ASP A 48 21.37 -28.52 -11.97
C ASP A 48 20.73 -27.12 -12.11
N ASP A 49 19.40 -27.01 -12.00
CA ASP A 49 18.65 -25.75 -12.06
C ASP A 49 18.33 -25.16 -10.67
N PHE A 50 18.78 -25.77 -9.57
CA PHE A 50 18.55 -25.32 -8.20
C PHE A 50 18.85 -23.82 -7.96
N MET A 51 19.90 -23.27 -8.59
CA MET A 51 20.24 -21.84 -8.48
C MET A 51 19.29 -20.93 -9.25
N GLN A 52 18.70 -21.41 -10.35
CA GLN A 52 17.68 -20.68 -11.10
C GLN A 52 16.36 -20.74 -10.35
N ASP A 53 16.03 -21.90 -9.80
CA ASP A 53 14.89 -22.16 -8.95
C ASP A 53 14.78 -21.19 -7.76
N GLN A 54 15.89 -20.86 -7.12
CA GLN A 54 15.93 -19.88 -6.03
C GLN A 54 15.58 -18.44 -6.45
N GLN A 55 15.66 -18.12 -7.75
CA GLN A 55 15.32 -16.80 -8.27
C GLN A 55 13.82 -16.65 -8.57
N LEU A 56 13.04 -17.74 -8.51
CA LEU A 56 11.61 -17.69 -8.71
C LEU A 56 10.92 -16.80 -7.66
N PRO A 57 9.84 -16.10 -8.04
CA PRO A 57 9.08 -15.27 -7.11
C PRO A 57 8.51 -16.13 -5.97
N PHE A 58 8.55 -15.59 -4.74
CA PHE A 58 7.99 -16.25 -3.55
C PHE A 58 8.60 -17.61 -3.19
N ARG A 59 9.74 -18.00 -3.79
CA ARG A 59 10.45 -19.26 -3.48
C ARG A 59 11.20 -19.20 -2.15
N ASP A 60 11.80 -18.05 -1.86
CA ASP A 60 12.39 -17.74 -0.56
C ASP A 60 11.55 -16.65 0.11
N VAL A 61 10.91 -16.99 1.22
CA VAL A 61 10.43 -16.01 2.18
C VAL A 61 11.65 -15.58 2.97
N GLY A 62 12.37 -14.58 2.44
CA GLY A 62 13.40 -13.90 3.19
C GLY A 62 12.89 -13.63 4.60
N CYS A 63 13.75 -13.83 5.60
CA CYS A 63 13.52 -13.87 7.06
C CYS A 63 12.60 -12.77 7.68
N HIS A 64 12.07 -11.85 6.90
CA HIS A 64 11.28 -10.70 7.27
C HIS A 64 9.76 -10.94 7.20
N THR A 65 9.27 -11.92 6.44
CA THR A 65 7.81 -12.12 6.27
C THR A 65 7.17 -12.95 7.39
N LEU A 66 7.91 -13.89 8.01
CA LEU A 66 7.36 -14.80 9.03
C LEU A 66 7.22 -14.19 10.43
N LEU A 67 7.85 -13.05 10.71
CA LEU A 67 7.75 -12.39 12.02
C LEU A 67 6.57 -11.40 12.14
N GLY A 68 5.87 -11.11 11.03
CA GLY A 68 4.91 -9.99 10.96
C GLY A 68 3.43 -10.34 11.10
N SER A 69 3.03 -11.61 11.05
CA SER A 69 1.62 -12.00 11.17
C SER A 69 1.27 -12.51 12.57
N ALA A 70 1.70 -11.79 13.60
CA ALA A 70 0.92 -11.76 14.83
C ALA A 70 -0.30 -10.89 14.53
N VAL A 71 -1.45 -11.52 14.25
CA VAL A 71 -2.74 -10.81 14.25
C VAL A 71 -3.03 -10.42 15.70
N CYS A 72 -2.42 -9.33 16.16
CA CYS A 72 -2.80 -8.70 17.41
C CYS A 72 -4.18 -8.07 17.19
N SER A 73 -5.22 -8.77 17.62
CA SER A 73 -6.56 -8.21 17.79
C SER A 73 -6.52 -7.15 18.89
N PHE A 74 -6.13 -5.92 18.54
CA PHE A 74 -6.28 -4.80 19.45
C PHE A 74 -7.75 -4.45 19.55
N ALA A 75 -8.32 -4.55 20.76
CA ALA A 75 -9.59 -3.89 21.03
C ALA A 75 -9.43 -2.40 20.67
N PRO A 76 -10.40 -1.79 19.95
CA PRO A 76 -10.30 -0.40 19.59
C PRO A 76 -10.12 0.42 20.87
N PRO A 77 -9.09 1.29 20.97
CA PRO A 77 -8.90 2.10 22.16
C PRO A 77 -10.13 3.00 22.31
N SER A 78 -10.89 2.80 23.39
CA SER A 78 -11.95 3.72 23.78
C SER A 78 -11.27 4.96 24.36
N PHE A 79 -11.19 6.04 23.58
CA PHE A 79 -10.79 7.34 24.10
C PHE A 79 -12.03 8.17 24.38
N MET A 80 -12.12 8.67 25.61
CA MET A 80 -13.11 9.67 25.99
C MET A 80 -12.52 11.03 25.63
N ILE A 81 -13.08 11.70 24.62
CA ILE A 81 -12.74 13.09 24.35
C ILE A 81 -13.41 13.93 25.45
N GLU A 82 -12.62 14.57 26.30
CA GLU A 82 -13.16 15.55 27.23
C GLU A 82 -13.79 16.69 26.41
N PRO A 83 -15.05 17.07 26.68
CA PRO A 83 -15.67 18.17 25.97
C PRO A 83 -14.81 19.43 26.12
N PRO A 84 -14.63 20.22 25.05
CA PRO A 84 -13.81 21.42 25.12
C PRO A 84 -14.35 22.33 26.24
N ALA A 85 -13.44 22.87 27.06
CA ALA A 85 -13.80 23.86 28.06
C ALA A 85 -14.58 24.99 27.36
N ILE A 86 -15.80 25.24 27.82
CA ILE A 86 -16.62 26.35 27.32
C ILE A 86 -15.94 27.63 27.80
N LEU A 87 -15.05 28.17 26.97
CA LEU A 87 -14.53 29.51 27.18
C LEU A 87 -15.69 30.47 26.92
N SER A 88 -16.07 31.28 27.92
CA SER A 88 -16.99 32.39 27.67
C SER A 88 -16.28 33.36 26.75
N ALA A 89 -16.62 33.34 25.46
CA ALA A 89 -16.17 34.36 24.54
C ALA A 89 -16.84 35.67 24.92
N GLU A 90 -16.10 36.58 25.56
CA GLU A 90 -16.53 37.95 25.75
C GLU A 90 -16.46 38.66 24.39
N PHE A 91 -17.63 38.89 23.79
CA PHE A 91 -17.73 39.71 22.60
C PHE A 91 -17.99 41.15 23.03
N TYR A 92 -17.04 42.04 22.75
CA TYR A 92 -17.25 43.47 22.89
C TYR A 92 -17.99 43.97 21.65
N SER A 93 -19.22 44.43 21.82
CA SER A 93 -19.93 45.16 20.77
C SER A 93 -19.58 46.65 20.89
N TYR A 94 -19.02 47.21 19.83
CA TYR A 94 -18.81 48.65 19.71
C TYR A 94 -19.76 49.17 18.64
N ASN A 95 -20.37 50.34 18.89
CA ASN A 95 -21.07 51.06 17.84
C ASN A 95 -20.05 51.64 16.86
N GLU A 96 -19.72 50.91 15.80
CA GLU A 96 -18.90 51.41 14.71
C GLU A 96 -19.68 52.44 13.87
N ILE A 97 -19.57 53.71 14.25
CA ILE A 97 -20.18 54.84 13.53
C ILE A 97 -19.51 55.05 12.15
N ARG A 98 -18.26 54.58 11.98
CA ARG A 98 -17.48 54.72 10.74
C ARG A 98 -16.94 53.38 10.24
N LYS A 99 -17.82 52.40 10.06
CA LYS A 99 -17.45 51.17 9.37
C LYS A 99 -16.99 51.48 7.94
N PRO A 100 -15.87 50.93 7.46
CA PRO A 100 -15.49 51.03 6.06
C PRO A 100 -16.65 50.53 5.19
N GLN A 101 -17.03 51.30 4.16
CA GLN A 101 -18.08 50.86 3.22
C GLN A 101 -17.61 49.71 2.31
N PHE A 102 -16.32 49.36 2.40
CA PHE A 102 -15.71 48.28 1.64
C PHE A 102 -15.19 47.22 2.60
N SER A 103 -15.58 45.99 2.35
CA SER A 103 -14.98 44.80 2.97
C SER A 103 -13.58 44.59 2.42
N SER A 104 -12.69 43.95 3.17
CA SER A 104 -11.36 43.53 2.69
C SER A 104 -11.41 42.61 1.46
N PHE A 105 -12.56 41.99 1.20
CA PHE A 105 -12.83 41.18 0.00
C PHE A 105 -13.35 41.97 -1.20
N ASP A 106 -13.64 43.28 -1.06
CA ASP A 106 -14.15 44.12 -2.15
C ASP A 106 -13.05 44.59 -3.12
N ILE A 107 -11.78 44.34 -2.80
CA ILE A 107 -10.62 44.75 -3.61
C ILE A 107 -10.50 43.92 -4.90
N PHE A 108 -10.92 42.65 -4.87
CA PHE A 108 -10.80 41.72 -6.01
C PHE A 108 -12.16 41.43 -6.64
N GLN A 109 -12.83 42.47 -7.17
CA GLN A 109 -14.07 42.31 -7.92
C GLN A 109 -13.83 42.51 -9.43
N PRO A 110 -14.51 41.76 -10.31
CA PRO A 110 -14.40 41.95 -11.75
C PRO A 110 -14.96 43.32 -12.20
N PRO A 111 -14.56 43.81 -13.40
CA PRO A 111 -15.00 45.12 -13.89
C PRO A 111 -16.52 45.20 -13.97
N ARG A 112 -17.11 46.19 -13.30
CA ARG A 112 -18.55 46.46 -13.43
C ARG A 112 -18.78 47.20 -14.76
N ARG A 113 -19.77 46.74 -15.55
CA ARG A 113 -20.13 47.40 -16.82
C ARG A 113 -20.70 48.79 -16.53
N ALA A 114 -20.34 49.76 -17.39
CA ALA A 114 -20.84 51.13 -17.35
C ALA A 114 -22.31 51.22 -17.75
#